data_AF-A0A8D7ZV00-F1
#
_entry.id   AF-A0A8D7ZV00-F1
#
_cell.length_a   1.000
_cell.length_b   1.000
_cell.length_c   1.000
_cell.angle_alpha   90.00
_cell.angle_beta   90.00
_cell.angle_gamma   90.00
#
_symmetry.space_group_name_H-M   'P 1'
#
loop_
_entity.id
_entity.type
_entity.pdbx_description
1 polymer ?
#
loop_
_entity_poly.entity_id
_entity_poly.type
_entity_poly.pdbx_seq_one_letter_code
_entity_poly.pdbx_strand_id
1 'polypeptide(L)'
;ELQQLGLPKDHTTVMCRVLEEYVGQIRTTLRQSSLTINELESVTSSIPENTIDCVQLQLGIKNEIINGVPQRTTHAVNINRSDVPVLLKELKTIKAIMDGYDYEAKH
;
A
#
# COMPACT_ATOMS: atom_id res chain seq x y z
N GLU A 1 -5.94 -7.83 -31.32
CA GLU A 1 -4.71 -8.66 -31.29
C GLU A 1 -5.01 -10.17 -31.24
N LEU A 2 -5.82 -10.69 -30.30
CA LEU A 2 -6.10 -12.14 -30.20
C LEU A 2 -6.77 -12.80 -31.43
N GLN A 3 -7.64 -12.09 -32.15
CA GLN A 3 -8.22 -12.59 -33.41
C GLN A 3 -7.20 -12.68 -34.56
N GLN A 4 -6.10 -11.93 -34.49
CA GLN A 4 -5.01 -11.97 -35.48
C GLN A 4 -4.11 -13.21 -35.28
N LEU A 5 -4.27 -13.93 -34.16
CA LEU A 5 -3.62 -15.21 -33.86
C LEU A 5 -4.45 -16.44 -34.32
N GLY A 6 -5.59 -16.22 -34.99
CA GLY A 6 -6.43 -17.30 -35.52
C GLY A 6 -7.40 -17.94 -34.52
N LEU A 7 -7.57 -17.34 -33.33
CA LEU A 7 -8.53 -17.83 -32.34
C LEU A 7 -9.97 -17.50 -32.75
N PRO A 8 -10.92 -18.46 -32.67
CA PRO A 8 -12.34 -18.20 -32.92
C PRO A 8 -12.86 -17.09 -32.00
N LYS A 9 -13.76 -16.25 -32.53
CA LYS A 9 -14.37 -15.12 -31.78
C LYS A 9 -14.90 -15.57 -30.43
N ASP A 10 -15.61 -16.70 -30.41
CA ASP A 10 -16.26 -17.22 -29.21
C ASP A 10 -15.26 -17.57 -28.11
N HIS A 11 -14.08 -18.07 -28.47
CA HIS A 11 -13.04 -18.44 -27.51
C HIS A 11 -12.43 -17.19 -26.87
N THR A 12 -12.21 -16.14 -27.67
CA THR A 12 -11.69 -14.87 -27.18
C THR A 12 -12.69 -14.22 -26.21
N THR A 13 -13.98 -14.23 -26.54
CA THR A 13 -15.04 -13.71 -25.68
C THR A 13 -15.14 -14.45 -24.35
N VAL A 14 -15.04 -15.79 -24.36
CA VAL A 14 -15.04 -16.59 -23.14
C VAL A 14 -13.81 -16.29 -22.27
N MET A 15 -12.62 -16.16 -22.88
CA MET A 15 -11.40 -15.80 -22.13
C MET A 15 -11.49 -14.42 -21.50
N CYS A 16 -12.03 -13.42 -22.21
CA CYS A 16 -12.26 -12.08 -21.65
C CYS A 16 -13.24 -12.14 -20.47
N ARG A 17 -14.35 -12.89 -20.60
CA ARG A 17 -15.35 -13.03 -19.54
C ARG A 17 -14.80 -13.69 -18.29
N VAL A 18 -14.03 -14.78 -18.44
CA VAL A 18 -13.37 -15.46 -17.32
C VAL A 18 -12.35 -14.51 -16.67
N LEU A 19 -11.58 -13.76 -17.46
CA LEU A 19 -10.66 -12.77 -16.91
C LEU A 19 -11.41 -11.69 -16.10
N GLU A 20 -12.48 -11.11 -16.65
CA GLU A 20 -13.31 -10.12 -15.95
C GLU A 20 -13.89 -10.66 -14.63
N GLU A 21 -14.34 -11.92 -14.63
CA GLU A 21 -14.92 -12.58 -13.46
C GLU A 21 -13.91 -12.82 -12.34
N TYR A 22 -12.66 -13.16 -12.68
CA TYR A 22 -11.66 -13.57 -11.69
C TYR A 22 -10.55 -12.54 -11.44
N VAL A 23 -10.41 -11.48 -12.24
CA VAL A 23 -9.31 -10.50 -12.11
C VAL A 23 -9.28 -9.83 -10.74
N GLY A 24 -10.45 -9.51 -10.16
CA GLY A 24 -10.55 -8.93 -8.82
C GLY A 24 -10.05 -9.89 -7.75
N GLN A 25 -10.43 -11.17 -7.84
CA GLN A 25 -10.00 -12.22 -6.92
C GLN A 25 -8.50 -12.50 -7.06
N ILE A 26 -8.00 -12.64 -8.29
CA ILE A 26 -6.57 -12.83 -8.59
C ILE A 26 -5.77 -11.67 -8.01
N ARG A 27 -6.18 -10.43 -8.26
CA ARG A 27 -5.51 -9.24 -7.74
C ARG A 27 -5.55 -9.17 -6.21
N THR A 28 -6.68 -9.53 -5.61
CA THR A 28 -6.82 -9.59 -4.15
C THR A 28 -5.86 -10.62 -3.56
N THR A 29 -5.84 -11.84 -4.11
CA THR A 29 -4.90 -12.90 -3.70
C THR A 29 -3.45 -12.47 -3.91
N LEU A 30 -3.12 -11.83 -5.03
CA LEU A 30 -1.77 -11.32 -5.29
C LEU A 30 -1.38 -10.16 -4.37
N ARG A 31 -2.32 -9.29 -3.98
CA ARG A 31 -2.08 -8.24 -2.96
C ARG A 31 -1.85 -8.85 -1.59
N GLN A 32 -2.67 -9.83 -1.20
CA GLN A 32 -2.54 -10.55 0.08
C GLN A 32 -1.30 -11.44 0.15
N SER A 33 -0.90 -12.00 -0.99
CA SER A 33 0.30 -12.85 -1.13
C SER A 33 1.53 -12.05 -1.55
N SER A 34 1.37 -10.73 -1.74
CA SER A 34 2.50 -9.84 -2.02
C SER A 34 3.43 -9.93 -0.82
N LEU A 35 4.70 -10.23 -1.07
CA LEU A 35 5.73 -10.25 -0.03
C LEU A 35 5.98 -8.80 0.39
N THR A 36 5.17 -8.30 1.32
CA THR A 36 5.30 -6.97 1.90
C THR A 36 6.45 -6.99 2.90
N ILE A 37 7.62 -6.52 2.46
CA ILE A 37 8.74 -6.24 3.34
C ILE A 37 8.46 -4.91 4.03
N ASN A 38 8.73 -4.83 5.34
CA ASN A 38 8.59 -3.61 6.14
C ASN A 38 7.17 -3.00 6.10
N GLU A 39 6.13 -3.83 6.07
CA GLU A 39 4.73 -3.36 6.12
C GLU A 39 4.48 -2.57 7.41
N LEU A 40 4.03 -1.31 7.24
CA LEU A 40 3.58 -0.47 8.34
C LEU A 40 2.27 -1.03 8.90
N GLU A 41 2.33 -1.54 10.13
CA GLU A 41 1.23 -2.21 10.81
C GLU A 41 0.46 -1.26 11.72
N SER A 42 1.15 -0.35 12.39
CA SER A 42 0.53 0.58 13.33
C SER A 42 1.26 1.91 13.37
N VAL A 43 0.52 2.97 13.67
CA VAL A 43 1.03 4.30 13.93
C VAL A 43 0.35 4.84 15.17
N THR A 44 1.13 5.24 16.17
CA THR A 44 0.64 5.99 17.33
C THR A 44 1.41 7.29 17.47
N SER A 45 0.79 8.31 18.03
CA SER A 45 1.41 9.61 18.26
C SER A 45 1.34 9.99 19.73
N SER A 46 2.43 10.51 20.27
CA SER A 46 2.49 11.05 21.63
C SER A 46 3.24 12.40 21.64
N ILE A 47 2.97 13.22 22.64
CA ILE A 47 3.71 14.45 22.90
C ILE A 47 4.60 14.17 24.11
N PRO A 48 5.92 14.02 23.96
CA PRO A 48 6.79 13.69 25.08
C PRO A 48 6.96 14.88 26.02
N GLU A 49 6.93 14.63 27.33
CA GLU A 49 7.03 15.67 28.37
C GLU A 49 8.39 16.40 28.39
N ASN A 50 9.45 15.75 27.91
CA ASN A 50 10.83 16.25 27.95
C ASN A 50 11.33 16.83 26.63
N THR A 51 10.44 17.11 25.68
CA THR A 51 10.81 17.67 24.37
C THR A 51 10.07 18.97 24.09
N ILE A 52 10.81 19.98 23.63
CA ILE A 52 10.24 21.25 23.21
C ILE A 52 9.71 21.09 21.78
N ASP A 53 8.42 21.38 21.59
CA ASP A 53 7.76 21.50 20.28
C ASP A 53 7.94 20.30 19.34
N CYS A 54 7.92 19.08 19.87
CA CYS A 54 7.96 17.85 19.08
C CYS A 54 6.75 16.95 19.33
N VAL A 55 6.35 16.25 18.27
CA VAL A 55 5.44 15.10 18.33
C VAL A 55 6.26 13.85 18.03
N GLN A 56 6.11 12.81 18.84
CA GLN A 56 6.72 11.52 18.60
C GLN A 56 5.72 10.61 17.90
N LEU A 57 6.11 10.02 16.78
CA LEU A 57 5.39 8.96 16.10
C LEU A 57 6.05 7.62 16.40
N GLN A 58 5.27 6.64 16.85
CA GLN A 58 5.71 5.25 16.95
C GLN A 58 5.13 4.47 15.77
N LEU A 59 6.01 3.82 15.03
CA LEU A 59 5.70 3.08 13.81
C LEU A 59 5.95 1.60 14.07
N GLY A 60 4.88 0.80 14.10
CA GLY A 60 4.98 -0.65 14.18
C GLY A 60 5.16 -1.25 12.79
N ILE A 61 6.18 -2.09 12.60
CA ILE A 61 6.49 -2.74 11.32
C ILE A 61 6.34 -4.25 11.49
N LYS A 62 5.55 -4.91 10.64
CA LYS A 62 5.15 -6.32 10.82
C LYS A 62 6.24 -7.34 10.42
N ASN A 63 6.93 -7.07 9.32
CA ASN A 63 7.88 -7.98 8.66
C ASN A 63 9.19 -7.27 8.34
N GLU A 64 9.83 -6.65 9.33
CA GLU A 64 11.15 -6.05 9.13
C GLU A 64 12.25 -7.11 9.11
N ILE A 65 13.13 -7.07 8.12
CA ILE A 65 14.21 -8.04 7.98
C ILE A 65 15.38 -7.64 8.88
N ILE A 66 15.50 -8.30 10.03
CA ILE A 66 16.61 -8.11 10.96
C ILE A 66 17.45 -9.39 10.97
N ASN A 67 18.72 -9.27 10.56
CA ASN A 67 19.66 -10.39 10.41
C ASN A 67 19.12 -11.54 9.52
N GLY A 68 18.40 -11.19 8.45
CA GLY A 68 17.85 -12.16 7.50
C GLY A 68 16.55 -12.85 7.96
N VAL A 69 16.01 -12.48 9.12
CA VAL A 69 14.75 -13.05 9.64
C VAL A 69 13.68 -11.96 9.74
N PRO A 70 12.45 -12.18 9.23
CA PRO A 70 11.34 -11.26 9.43
C PRO A 70 10.94 -11.17 10.90
N GLN A 71 10.90 -9.95 11.43
CA GLN A 71 10.54 -9.67 12.82
C GLN A 71 9.59 -8.47 12.88
N ARG A 72 8.72 -8.47 13.89
CA ARG A 72 7.91 -7.30 14.22
C ARG A 72 8.75 -6.32 15.04
N THR A 73 8.80 -5.06 14.62
CA THR A 73 9.62 -4.02 15.25
C THR A 73 8.80 -2.76 15.50
N THR A 74 9.36 -1.85 16.28
CA THR A 74 8.74 -0.54 16.55
C THR A 74 9.82 0.53 16.51
N HIS A 75 9.58 1.57 15.70
CA HIS A 75 10.49 2.68 15.51
C HIS A 75 9.85 3.97 16.02
N ALA A 76 10.61 4.78 16.76
CA ALA A 76 10.16 6.08 17.23
C ALA A 76 10.82 7.20 16.43
N VAL A 77 10.02 8.12 15.90
CA VAL A 77 10.49 9.29 15.14
C VAL A 77 9.95 10.55 15.82
N ASN A 78 10.84 11.49 16.12
CA ASN A 78 10.46 12.80 16.63
C ASN A 78 10.35 13.79 15.47
N ILE A 79 9.24 14.51 15.42
CA ILE A 79 8.94 15.47 14.37
C ILE A 79 8.64 16.81 15.03
N ASN A 80 9.21 17.90 14.52
CA ASN A 80 8.87 19.22 15.02
C ASN A 80 7.39 19.50 14.76
N ARG A 81 6.71 20.14 15.72
CA ARG A 81 5.33 20.56 15.62
C ARG A 81 5.07 21.40 14.35
N SER A 82 6.03 22.21 13.90
CA SER A 82 5.93 22.99 12.66
C SER A 82 5.82 22.12 11.41
N ASP A 83 6.39 20.91 11.45
CA ASP A 83 6.55 20.05 10.29
C ASP A 83 5.40 19.04 10.19
N VAL A 84 4.66 18.80 11.29
CA VAL A 84 3.48 17.90 11.30
C VAL A 84 2.43 18.30 10.24
N PRO A 85 2.04 19.58 10.08
CA PRO A 85 1.13 19.99 9.02
C PRO A 85 1.69 19.75 7.61
N VAL A 86 3.01 19.88 7.43
CA VAL A 86 3.69 19.63 6.15
C VAL A 86 3.63 18.15 5.81
N LEU A 87 4.01 17.29 6.75
CA LEU A 87 3.92 15.83 6.59
C LEU A 87 2.49 15.39 6.29
N LEU A 88 1.49 15.93 7.00
CA LEU A 88 0.08 15.59 6.75
C LEU A 88 -0.37 15.99 5.34
N LYS A 89 0.10 17.15 4.85
CA LYS A 89 -0.19 17.60 3.48
C LYS A 89 0.42 16.67 2.44
N GLU A 90 1.67 16.24 2.65
CA GLU A 90 2.36 15.30 1.76
C GLU A 90 1.69 13.93 1.75
N LEU A 91 1.37 13.38 2.92
CA LEU A 91 0.65 12.11 3.04
C LEU A 91 -0.71 12.14 2.34
N LYS A 92 -1.47 13.23 2.46
CA LYS A 92 -2.74 13.43 1.73
C LYS A 92 -2.52 13.50 0.22
N THR A 93 -1.45 14.15 -0.21
CA THR A 93 -1.11 14.27 -1.65
C THR A 93 -0.77 12.90 -2.22
N ILE A 94 0.06 12.12 -1.52
CA ILE A 94 0.41 10.75 -1.91
C ILE A 94 -0.84 9.86 -1.91
N LYS A 95 -1.70 9.97 -0.89
CA LYS A 95 -2.98 9.25 -0.87
C LYS A 95 -3.82 9.55 -2.12
N ALA A 96 -3.99 10.82 -2.47
CA ALA A 96 -4.75 11.20 -3.67
C ALA A 96 -4.14 10.65 -4.97
N ILE A 97 -2.81 10.62 -5.06
CA ILE A 97 -2.09 10.01 -6.18
C ILE A 97 -2.36 8.49 -6.23
N MET A 98 -2.23 7.80 -5.09
CA MET A 98 -2.47 6.35 -4.99
C MET A 98 -3.92 5.98 -5.30
N ASP A 99 -4.89 6.71 -4.76
CA ASP A 99 -6.31 6.54 -5.05
C ASP A 99 -6.58 6.82 -6.55
N GLY A 100 -5.85 7.76 -7.17
CA GLY A 100 -5.93 8.03 -8.61
C GLY A 100 -5.31 6.95 -9.51
N TYR A 101 -4.40 6.13 -8.98
CA TYR A 101 -3.88 4.92 -9.65
C TYR A 101 -4.80 3.71 -9.49
N ASP A 102 -5.87 3.82 -8.70
CA ASP A 102 -6.84 2.73 -8.58
C ASP A 102 -7.59 2.60 -9.91
N TYR A 103 -7.19 1.58 -10.68
CA TYR A 103 -7.73 1.27 -12.01
C TYR A 103 -9.25 1.01 -12.02
N GLU A 104 -9.87 0.86 -10.84
CA GLU A 104 -11.30 0.61 -10.67
C GLU A 104 -12.17 1.84 -10.93
N ALA A 105 -11.64 3.07 -10.84
CA ALA A 105 -12.43 4.27 -11.13
C ALA A 105 -12.62 4.56 -12.63
N LYS A 106 -12.02 3.75 -13.51
CA LYS A 106 -12.02 3.98 -14.98
C LYS A 106 -12.89 3.01 -15.79
N HIS A 107 -13.63 2.09 -15.14
CA HIS A 107 -14.57 1.19 -15.82
C HIS A 107 -15.89 1.12 -15.07
#